data_AF-A0A815LZU9-F1
#
_entry.id   AF-A0A815LZU9-F1
#
_cell.length_a   1.000
_cell.length_b   1.000
_cell.length_c   1.000
_cell.angle_alpha   90.00
_cell.angle_beta   90.00
_cell.angle_gamma   90.00
#
_symmetry.space_group_name_H-M   'P 1'
#
loop_
_entity.id
_entity.type
_entity.pdbx_description
1 polymer ?
#
loop_
_entity_poly.entity_id
_entity_poly.type
_entity_poly.pdbx_seq_one_letter_code
_entity_poly.pdbx_strand_id
1 'polypeptide(L)' 'ISSIMYLLRQGLALRGQSDENCNLIQLVKLRSIDQDCLKDWIDNKKYLSHDIVNEIYKEIYLTIIRDIVKEVCEI' A
#
# COMPACT_ATOMS: atom_id res chain seq x y z
N ILE A 1 2.81 5.29 2.14
CA ILE A 1 2.59 4.33 3.25
C ILE A 1 1.14 4.34 3.75
N SER A 2 0.56 5.49 4.12
CA SER A 2 -0.85 5.55 4.60
C SER A 2 -1.88 4.96 3.63
N SER A 3 -1.72 5.14 2.31
CA SER A 3 -2.58 4.50 1.30
C SER A 3 -2.53 2.97 1.34
N ILE A 4 -1.34 2.40 1.58
CA ILE A 4 -1.17 0.94 1.70
C ILE A 4 -1.84 0.45 2.99
N MET A 5 -1.59 1.11 4.12
CA MET A 5 -2.24 0.77 5.39
C MET A 5 -3.76 0.88 5.31
N TYR A 6 -4.29 1.89 4.60
CA TYR A 6 -5.72 2.06 4.39
C TYR A 6 -6.33 0.85 3.67
N LEU A 7 -5.71 0.38 2.59
CA LEU A 7 -6.16 -0.81 1.85
C LEU A 7 -6.05 -2.08 2.69
N LEU A 8 -4.93 -2.26 3.40
CA LEU A 8 -4.71 -3.42 4.26
C LEU A 8 -5.72 -3.50 5.40
N ARG A 9 -6.05 -2.37 6.04
CA ARG A 9 -7.10 -2.30 7.07
C ARG A 9 -8.47 -2.73 6.58
N GLN A 10 -8.76 -2.52 5.29
CA GLN A 10 -10.02 -2.95 4.68
C GLN A 10 -9.98 -4.39 4.17
N GLY A 11 -8.83 -5.08 4.29
CA GLY A 11 -8.64 -6.41 3.69
C GLY A 11 -8.59 -6.36 2.16
N LEU A 12 -8.35 -5.20 1.56
CA LEU A 12 -8.23 -5.05 0.12
C LEU A 12 -6.82 -5.40 -0.34
N ALA A 13 -6.73 -6.23 -1.38
CA ALA A 13 -5.45 -6.51 -2.02
C ALA A 13 -4.87 -5.23 -2.60
N LEU A 14 -3.55 -5.00 -2.40
CA LEU A 14 -2.86 -3.84 -2.99
C LEU A 14 -2.83 -3.94 -4.52
N ARG A 15 -2.69 -5.18 -5.01
CA ARG A 15 -2.77 -5.53 -6.42
C ARG A 15 -4.19 -5.91 -6.79
N GLY A 16 -4.61 -5.46 -7.96
CA GLY A 16 -5.84 -5.90 -8.61
C GLY A 16 -5.52 -6.92 -9.70
N GLN A 17 -6.46 -7.11 -10.62
CA GLN A 17 -6.32 -8.06 -11.72
C GLN A 17 -5.35 -7.61 -12.83
N SER A 18 -5.03 -6.32 -12.89
CA SER A 18 -4.02 -5.73 -13.77
C SER A 18 -3.32 -4.56 -13.08
N ASP A 19 -2.14 -4.17 -13.59
CA ASP A 19 -1.37 -3.04 -13.04
C ASP A 19 -2.13 -1.71 -13.12
N GLU A 20 -2.94 -1.53 -14.16
CA GLU A 20 -3.76 -0.33 -14.39
C GLU A 20 -4.99 -0.26 -13.46
N ASN A 21 -5.51 -1.43 -13.08
CA ASN A 21 -6.67 -1.58 -12.19
C ASN A 21 -6.28 -2.00 -10.77
N CYS A 22 -5.01 -1.81 -10.39
CA CYS A 22 -4.59 -2.16 -9.04
C CYS A 22 -5.18 -1.18 -8.01
N ASN A 23 -5.65 -1.68 -6.88
CA ASN A 23 -6.34 -0.86 -5.87
C ASN A 23 -5.42 0.25 -5.34
N LEU A 24 -4.12 -0.01 -5.23
CA LEU A 24 -3.15 1.00 -4.86
C LEU A 24 -3.10 2.15 -5.86
N ILE A 25 -3.10 1.86 -7.16
CA ILE A 25 -3.12 2.90 -8.22
C ILE A 25 -4.42 3.68 -8.20
N GLN A 26 -5.56 3.02 -8.07
CA GLN A 26 -6.85 3.68 -8.03
C GLN A 26 -6.95 4.63 -6.83
N LEU A 27 -6.43 4.21 -5.67
CA LEU A 27 -6.37 5.06 -4.49
C LEU A 27 -5.41 6.25 -4.65
N VAL A 28 -4.24 6.05 -5.26
CA VAL A 28 -3.30 7.16 -5.52
C VAL A 28 -3.88 8.12 -6.56
N LYS A 29 -4.57 7.62 -7.60
CA LYS A 29 -5.29 8.45 -8.58
C LYS A 29 -6.36 9.31 -7.90
N LEU A 30 -7.14 8.73 -6.99
CA LEU A 30 -8.12 9.47 -6.21
C LEU A 30 -7.45 10.58 -5.40
N ARG A 31 -6.38 10.26 -4.67
CA ARG A 31 -5.61 11.25 -3.89
C ARG A 31 -4.90 12.30 -4.75
N SER A 32 -4.62 12.00 -6.01
CA SER A 32 -4.01 12.96 -6.93
C SER A 32 -4.94 14.10 -7.33
N ILE A 33 -6.25 13.95 -7.10
CA ILE A 33 -7.23 15.04 -7.27
C ILE A 33 -6.95 16.16 -6.27
N ASP A 34 -6.53 15.81 -5.05
CA ASP A 34 -6.25 16.78 -3.98
C ASP A 34 -4.79 17.22 -3.96
N GLN A 35 -3.89 16.48 -4.62
CA GLN A 35 -2.45 16.70 -4.57
C GLN A 35 -1.78 16.40 -5.92
N ASP A 36 -1.56 17.46 -6.70
CA ASP A 36 -1.07 17.37 -8.08
C ASP A 36 0.25 16.61 -8.24
N CYS A 37 1.17 16.68 -7.27
CA CYS A 37 2.46 15.99 -7.36
C CYS A 37 2.32 14.46 -7.39
N LEU A 38 1.19 13.91 -6.93
CA LEU A 38 0.90 12.48 -7.04
C LEU A 38 0.53 12.08 -8.46
N LYS A 39 0.02 13.01 -9.27
CA LYS A 39 -0.31 12.78 -10.67
C LYS A 39 0.95 12.60 -11.50
N ASP A 40 1.90 13.52 -11.35
CA ASP A 40 3.24 13.40 -11.95
C ASP A 40 3.94 12.10 -11.52
N TRP A 41 3.75 11.71 -10.26
CA TRP A 41 4.32 10.47 -9.73
C TRP A 41 3.71 9.21 -10.38
N ILE A 42 2.40 9.19 -10.63
CA ILE A 42 1.71 8.11 -11.34
C ILE A 42 2.16 8.04 -12.80
N ASP A 43 2.20 9.18 -13.48
CA ASP A 43 2.49 9.27 -14.92
C ASP A 43 3.91 8.78 -15.24
N ASN A 44 4.84 8.97 -14.29
CA ASN A 44 6.21 8.49 -14.44
C ASN A 44 6.38 6.97 -14.28
N LYS A 45 5.37 6.21 -13.82
CA LYS A 45 5.34 4.73 -13.60
C LYS A 45 6.57 4.10 -12.89
N LYS A 46 7.53 4.90 -12.42
CA LYS A 46 8.87 4.46 -11.96
C LYS A 46 8.88 3.81 -10.57
N TYR A 47 7.86 4.06 -9.75
CA TYR A 47 7.84 3.62 -8.34
C TYR A 47 6.88 2.46 -8.05
N LEU A 48 6.26 1.87 -9.08
CA LEU A 48 5.38 0.70 -8.98
C LEU A 48 6.09 -0.62 -9.24
N SER A 49 7.40 -0.68 -9.01
CA SER A 49 8.07 -1.97 -9.04
C SER A 49 7.35 -2.92 -8.08
N HIS A 50 6.92 -4.03 -8.64
CA HIS A 50 6.24 -5.11 -7.95
C HIS A 50 7.03 -5.55 -6.71
N ASP A 51 8.34 -5.57 -6.81
CA ASP A 51 9.24 -5.95 -5.72
C ASP A 51 9.21 -4.92 -4.60
N ILE A 52 9.23 -3.62 -4.92
CA ILE A 52 9.16 -2.55 -3.92
C ILE A 52 7.83 -2.60 -3.16
N VAL A 53 6.70 -2.77 -3.86
CA VAL A 53 5.38 -2.86 -3.23
C VAL A 53 5.29 -4.08 -2.32
N ASN A 54 5.85 -5.21 -2.73
CA ASN A 54 5.88 -6.44 -1.93
C ASN A 54 6.74 -6.28 -0.67
N GLU A 55 7.90 -5.64 -0.77
CA GLU A 55 8.74 -5.40 0.40
C GLU A 55 8.05 -4.46 1.41
N ILE A 56 7.42 -3.37 0.93
CA ILE A 56 6.65 -2.49 1.82
C ILE A 56 5.50 -3.25 2.51
N TYR A 57 4.80 -4.11 1.77
CA TYR A 57 3.75 -4.96 2.33
C TYR A 57 4.30 -5.87 3.43
N LYS A 58 5.43 -6.55 3.16
CA LYS A 58 6.07 -7.47 4.08
C LYS A 58 6.53 -6.77 5.36
N GLU A 59 7.13 -5.60 5.26
CA GLU A 59 7.56 -4.81 6.42
C GLU A 59 6.38 -4.35 7.28
N ILE A 60 5.28 -3.90 6.67
CA ILE A 60 4.05 -3.53 7.39
C ILE A 60 3.47 -4.76 8.09
N TYR A 61 3.36 -5.88 7.37
CA TYR A 61 2.85 -7.14 7.92
C TYR A 61 3.68 -7.61 9.12
N LEU A 62 5.00 -7.66 8.98
CA LEU A 62 5.90 -8.11 10.05
C LEU A 62 5.82 -7.21 11.28
N THR A 63 5.70 -5.90 11.09
CA THR A 63 5.51 -4.94 12.20
C THR A 63 4.21 -5.24 12.95
N ILE A 64 3.09 -5.36 12.23
CA ILE A 64 1.78 -5.64 12.85
C ILE A 64 1.78 -6.98 13.59
N ILE A 65 2.36 -8.03 12.99
CA ILE A 65 2.44 -9.35 13.65
C ILE A 65 3.28 -9.28 14.92
N ARG A 66 4.42 -8.57 14.90
CA ARG A 66 5.24 -8.40 16.11
C ARG A 66 4.47 -7.67 17.21
N ASP A 67 3.71 -6.64 16.86
CA ASP A 67 2.90 -5.89 17.81
C ASP A 67 1.81 -6.76 18.44
N ILE A 68 1.09 -7.54 17.61
CA ILE A 68 0.05 -8.49 18.09
C ILE A 68 0.68 -9.58 18.97
N VAL A 69 1.79 -10.17 18.54
CA VAL A 69 2.48 -11.21 19.33
C VAL A 69 2.94 -10.65 20.66
N LYS A 70 3.46 -9.42 20.69
CA LYS A 70 3.84 -8.75 21.93
C LYS A 70 2.64 -8.56 22.84
N GLU A 71 1.50 -8.10 22.33
CA GLU A 71 0.27 -7.93 23.10
C GLU A 71 -0.26 -9.25 23.66
N VAL A 72 -0.20 -10.33 22.90
CA VAL A 72 -0.68 -11.66 23.30
C VAL A 72 0.30 -12.37 24.25
N CYS A 73 1.62 -12.20 24.06
CA CYS A 73 2.65 -12.86 24.86
C CYS A 73 3.12 -12.08 26.09
N GLU A 74 2.77 -10.79 26.23
CA GLU A 74 2.95 -10.03 27.49
C GLU A 74 1.85 -10.34 28.54
N ILE A 75 1.12 -11.46 28.40
CA ILE A 75 0.20 -12.03 29.41
C ILE A 75 0.92 -13.09 30.26
#